data_AF-A0A2G9I701-F1
#
_entry.id   AF-A0A2G9I701-F1
#
_cell.length_a   1.000
_cell.length_b   1.000
_cell.length_c   1.000
_cell.angle_alpha   90.00
_cell.angle_beta   90.00
_cell.angle_gamma   90.00
#
_symmetry.space_group_name_H-M   'P 1'
#
loop_
_entity.id
_entity.type
_entity.pdbx_description
1 polymer ?
#
loop_
_entity_poly.entity_id
_entity_poly.type
_entity_poly.pdbx_seq_one_letter_code
_entity_poly.pdbx_strand_id
1 'polypeptide(L)'
;MAKRFEKYQIDFLEAAFEESQHFTKEKTIYLRRVTGLDMEKIASWFSRKRAWKRAKESRGNLIICFIMAIFKKVTLDDYGTILEYINRSREAELEEENQPLKRQLTIIEGRGGDLQFDAIISSINGYL
;
A
#
# COMPACT_ATOMS: atom_id res chain seq x y z
N MET A 1 35.60 -12.40 26.94
CA MET A 1 34.16 -12.74 27.04
C MET A 1 33.42 -11.64 27.77
N ALA A 2 32.33 -11.10 27.22
CA ALA A 2 31.49 -10.16 27.95
C ALA A 2 30.84 -10.90 29.14
N LYS A 3 31.03 -10.40 30.36
CA LYS A 3 30.47 -11.00 31.58
C LYS A 3 28.94 -11.03 31.45
N ARG A 4 28.37 -12.22 31.27
CA ARG A 4 26.92 -12.43 31.21
C ARG A 4 26.34 -12.19 32.59
N PHE A 5 25.17 -11.55 32.63
CA PHE A 5 24.42 -11.41 33.88
C PHE A 5 23.88 -12.77 34.32
N GLU A 6 23.78 -12.94 35.62
CA GLU A 6 23.13 -14.10 36.21
C GLU A 6 21.62 -14.05 35.96
N LYS A 7 20.97 -15.23 35.97
CA LYS A 7 19.56 -15.34 35.63
C LYS A 7 18.68 -14.44 36.52
N TYR A 8 18.92 -14.46 37.84
CA TYR A 8 18.18 -13.62 38.77
C TYR A 8 18.32 -12.12 38.47
N GLN A 9 19.50 -11.68 38.00
CA GLN A 9 19.74 -10.28 37.63
C GLN A 9 18.94 -9.92 36.39
N ILE A 10 18.87 -10.82 35.40
CA ILE A 10 18.06 -10.63 34.20
C ILE A 10 16.59 -10.54 34.57
N ASP A 11 16.09 -11.45 35.42
CA ASP A 11 14.69 -11.49 35.82
C ASP A 11 14.25 -10.18 36.50
N PHE A 12 15.08 -9.63 37.41
CA PHE A 12 14.82 -8.33 38.03
C PHE A 12 14.88 -7.16 37.04
N LEU A 13 15.84 -7.18 36.11
CA LEU A 13 15.96 -6.15 35.08
C LEU A 13 14.77 -6.18 34.11
N GLU A 14 14.27 -7.37 33.77
CA GLU A 14 13.07 -7.54 32.93
C GLU A 14 11.81 -7.05 33.64
N ALA A 15 11.57 -7.47 34.88
CA ALA A 15 10.43 -7.02 35.66
C ALA A 15 10.42 -5.47 35.79
N ALA A 16 11.57 -4.87 36.08
CA ALA A 16 11.68 -3.42 36.19
C ALA A 16 11.48 -2.69 34.85
N PHE A 17 11.88 -3.32 33.73
CA PHE A 17 11.71 -2.80 32.37
C PHE A 17 10.24 -2.84 31.91
N GLU A 18 9.51 -3.90 32.28
CA GLU A 18 8.07 -4.00 32.02
C GLU A 18 7.29 -2.91 32.76
N GLU A 19 7.66 -2.65 34.02
CA GLU A 19 7.03 -1.58 34.80
C GLU A 19 7.43 -0.18 34.30
N SER A 20 8.68 0.04 33.91
CA SER A 20 9.09 1.28 33.24
C SER A 20 10.31 1.11 32.34
N GLN A 21 10.19 1.53 31.08
CA GLN A 21 11.27 1.47 30.09
C GLN A 21 12.33 2.57 30.29
N HIS A 22 12.04 3.58 31.12
CA HIS A 22 12.91 4.69 31.47
C HIS A 22 13.15 4.73 32.99
N PHE A 23 14.42 4.88 33.39
CA PHE A 23 14.81 4.83 34.80
C PHE A 23 14.60 6.20 35.44
N THR A 24 13.91 6.23 36.58
CA THR A 24 14.04 7.34 37.55
C THR A 24 15.25 7.08 38.46
N LYS A 25 15.72 8.13 39.14
CA LYS A 25 16.87 8.01 40.05
C LYS A 25 16.61 6.99 41.17
N GLU A 26 15.41 6.95 41.75
CA GLU A 26 15.09 5.99 42.81
C GLU A 26 15.13 4.55 42.30
N LYS A 27 14.57 4.30 41.12
CA LYS A 27 14.50 2.95 40.52
C LYS A 27 15.90 2.40 40.20
N THR A 28 16.83 3.29 39.84
CA THR A 28 18.22 2.90 39.59
C THR A 28 18.94 2.50 40.87
N ILE A 29 18.69 3.21 41.98
CA ILE A 29 19.25 2.88 43.30
C ILE A 29 18.71 1.53 43.78
N TYR A 30 17.41 1.30 43.60
CA TYR A 30 16.77 0.02 43.93
C TYR A 30 17.38 -1.15 43.13
N LEU A 31 17.45 -1.01 41.80
CA LEU A 31 18.02 -2.06 40.93
C LEU A 31 19.48 -2.37 41.28
N ARG A 32 20.28 -1.36 41.60
CA ARG A 32 21.66 -1.55 42.06
C ARG A 32 21.72 -2.38 43.35
N ARG A 33 20.85 -2.10 44.32
CA ARG A 33 20.79 -2.84 45.60
C ARG A 33 20.38 -4.30 45.40
N VAL A 34 19.38 -4.55 44.56
CA VAL A 34 18.80 -5.90 44.39
C VAL A 34 19.67 -6.78 43.48
N THR A 35 20.20 -6.22 42.40
CA THR A 35 21.00 -6.99 41.42
C THR A 35 22.49 -7.02 41.74
N GLY A 36 22.98 -6.10 42.58
CA GLY A 36 24.41 -5.88 42.82
C GLY A 36 25.16 -5.34 41.60
N LEU A 37 24.43 -4.94 40.54
CA LEU A 37 25.02 -4.44 39.30
C LEU A 37 25.36 -2.97 39.40
N ASP A 38 26.43 -2.60 38.71
CA ASP A 38 26.81 -1.19 38.55
C ASP A 38 25.81 -0.43 37.66
N MET A 39 25.71 0.87 37.90
CA MET A 39 24.77 1.77 37.23
C MET A 39 24.98 1.77 35.72
N GLU A 40 26.24 1.74 35.25
CA GLU A 40 26.55 1.72 33.82
C GLU A 40 26.06 0.43 33.15
N LYS A 41 26.18 -0.71 33.86
CA LYS A 41 25.73 -2.01 33.36
C LYS A 41 24.21 -2.07 33.24
N ILE A 42 23.51 -1.53 34.23
CA ILE A 42 22.05 -1.42 34.22
C ILE A 42 21.62 -0.52 33.05
N ALA A 43 22.21 0.67 32.92
CA ALA A 43 21.88 1.61 31.85
C ALA A 43 22.16 1.03 30.45
N SER A 44 23.30 0.36 30.28
CA SER A 44 23.69 -0.32 29.04
C SER A 44 22.69 -1.43 28.67
N TRP A 45 22.26 -2.23 29.64
CA TRP A 45 21.29 -3.29 29.42
C TRP A 45 19.94 -2.74 28.97
N PHE A 46 19.41 -1.72 29.65
CA PHE A 46 18.15 -1.11 29.26
C PHE A 46 18.23 -0.46 27.88
N SER A 47 19.36 0.20 27.55
CA SER A 47 19.58 0.78 26.23
C SER A 47 19.51 -0.28 25.13
N ARG A 48 20.17 -1.43 25.35
CA ARG A 48 20.11 -2.58 24.44
C ARG A 48 18.70 -3.17 24.35
N LYS A 49 17.99 -3.32 25.47
CA LYS A 49 16.61 -3.83 25.49
C LYS A 49 15.66 -2.90 24.71
N ARG A 50 15.79 -1.57 24.85
CA ARG A 50 15.04 -0.59 24.04
C ARG A 50 15.41 -0.66 22.55
N ALA A 51 16.70 -0.80 22.22
CA ALA A 51 17.13 -0.94 20.84
C ALA A 51 16.57 -2.22 20.19
N TRP A 52 16.62 -3.34 20.92
CA TRP A 52 16.03 -4.60 20.48
C TRP A 52 14.52 -4.50 20.29
N LYS A 53 13.80 -3.85 21.22
CA LYS A 53 12.36 -3.60 21.11
C LYS A 53 12.02 -2.78 19.86
N ARG A 54 12.71 -1.67 19.62
CA ARG A 54 12.56 -0.85 18.40
C ARG A 54 12.84 -1.66 17.14
N ALA A 55 13.91 -2.46 17.11
CA ALA A 55 14.22 -3.31 15.96
C ALA A 55 13.14 -4.36 15.68
N LYS A 56 12.54 -4.94 16.73
CA LYS A 56 11.42 -5.87 16.62
C LYS A 56 10.17 -5.17 16.05
N GLU A 57 9.85 -3.98 16.53
CA GLU A 57 8.75 -3.15 16.04
C GLU A 57 8.97 -2.74 14.58
N SER A 58 10.17 -2.29 14.21
CA SER A 58 10.52 -1.94 12.82
C SER A 58 10.39 -3.13 11.87
N ARG A 59 10.78 -4.35 12.30
CA ARG A 59 10.53 -5.57 11.52
C ARG A 59 9.04 -5.88 11.38
N GLY A 60 8.27 -5.75 12.45
CA GLY A 60 6.81 -5.90 12.41
C GLY A 60 6.18 -4.93 11.41
N ASN A 61 6.58 -3.67 11.46
CA ASN A 61 6.12 -2.63 10.53
C ASN A 61 6.54 -2.96 9.08
N LEU A 62 7.75 -3.45 8.86
CA LEU A 62 8.21 -3.87 7.53
C LEU A 62 7.35 -5.02 6.97
N ILE A 63 7.00 -6.01 7.79
CA ILE A 63 6.12 -7.12 7.40
C ILE A 63 4.73 -6.59 7.04
N ILE A 64 4.15 -5.70 7.85
CA ILE A 64 2.84 -5.09 7.59
C ILE A 64 2.87 -4.31 6.27
N CYS A 65 3.91 -3.49 6.03
CA CYS A 65 4.08 -2.77 4.76
C CYS A 65 4.21 -3.71 3.57
N PHE A 66 4.92 -4.83 3.73
CA PHE A 66 5.08 -5.83 2.66
C PHE A 66 3.76 -6.52 2.31
N ILE A 67 3.00 -6.93 3.34
CA ILE A 67 1.67 -7.52 3.15
C ILE A 67 0.74 -6.51 2.46
N MET A 68 0.72 -5.26 2.92
CA MET A 68 -0.09 -4.20 2.32
C MET A 68 0.29 -3.95 0.84
N ALA A 69 1.58 -3.98 0.51
CA ALA A 69 2.05 -3.83 -0.86
C ALA A 69 1.63 -5.01 -1.75
N ILE A 70 1.68 -6.25 -1.25
CA ILE A 70 1.18 -7.43 -1.96
C ILE A 70 -0.33 -7.30 -2.21
N PHE A 71 -1.11 -7.01 -1.15
CA PHE A 71 -2.56 -6.84 -1.28
C PHE A 71 -2.92 -5.76 -2.31
N LYS A 72 -2.22 -4.62 -2.30
CA LYS A 72 -2.44 -3.55 -3.26
C LYS A 72 -2.14 -3.98 -4.70
N LYS A 73 -1.10 -4.78 -4.94
CA LYS A 73 -0.80 -5.29 -6.29
C LYS A 73 -1.88 -6.26 -6.77
N VAL A 74 -2.24 -7.22 -5.92
CA VAL A 74 -3.30 -8.20 -6.22
C VAL A 74 -4.61 -7.50 -6.58
N THR A 75 -5.02 -6.48 -5.79
CA THR A 75 -6.26 -5.77 -6.09
C THR A 75 -6.18 -4.89 -7.33
N LEU A 76 -5.05 -4.20 -7.58
CA LEU A 76 -4.91 -3.32 -8.74
C LEU A 76 -4.97 -4.08 -10.07
N ASP A 77 -4.32 -5.25 -10.11
CA ASP A 77 -4.28 -6.11 -11.30
C ASP A 77 -5.69 -6.69 -11.62
N ASP A 78 -6.49 -7.00 -10.59
CA ASP A 78 -7.87 -7.48 -10.75
C ASP A 78 -8.81 -6.40 -11.29
N TYR A 79 -8.77 -5.17 -10.76
CA TYR A 79 -9.66 -4.09 -11.24
C TYR A 79 -9.33 -3.66 -12.68
N GLY A 80 -8.04 -3.61 -13.04
CA GLY A 80 -7.63 -3.27 -14.40
C GLY A 80 -8.14 -4.29 -15.42
N THR A 81 -8.00 -5.58 -15.10
CA THR A 81 -8.46 -6.69 -15.96
C THR A 81 -9.98 -6.69 -16.12
N ILE A 82 -10.72 -6.47 -15.03
CA ILE A 82 -12.19 -6.41 -15.06
C ILE A 82 -12.67 -5.21 -15.90
N LEU A 83 -12.05 -4.05 -15.74
CA LEU A 83 -12.43 -2.84 -16.47
C LEU A 83 -12.16 -2.98 -17.97
N GLU A 84 -11.04 -3.60 -18.35
CA GLU A 84 -10.70 -3.86 -19.75
C GLU A 84 -11.72 -4.82 -20.40
N TYR A 85 -12.11 -5.89 -19.69
CA TYR A 85 -13.14 -6.82 -20.15
C TYR A 85 -14.50 -6.13 -20.36
N ILE A 86 -14.91 -5.28 -19.41
CA ILE A 86 -16.19 -4.54 -19.49
C ILE A 86 -16.18 -3.59 -20.70
N ASN A 87 -15.10 -2.83 -20.90
CA ASN A 87 -15.00 -1.90 -22.02
C ASN A 87 -15.01 -2.64 -23.37
N ARG A 88 -14.26 -3.73 -23.48
CA ARG A 88 -14.20 -4.56 -24.69
C ARG A 88 -15.57 -5.15 -25.06
N SER A 89 -16.33 -5.59 -24.06
CA SER A 89 -17.68 -6.12 -24.27
C SER A 89 -18.62 -5.04 -24.80
N ARG A 90 -18.58 -3.84 -24.21
CA ARG A 90 -19.37 -2.69 -24.65
C ARG A 90 -18.99 -2.20 -26.06
N GLU A 91 -17.71 -2.21 -26.41
CA GLU A 91 -17.25 -1.85 -27.75
C GLU A 91 -17.75 -2.84 -28.82
N ALA A 92 -17.79 -4.13 -28.51
CA ALA A 92 -18.34 -5.15 -29.40
C ALA A 92 -19.85 -4.94 -29.65
N GLU A 93 -20.62 -4.63 -28.60
CA GLU A 93 -22.04 -4.29 -28.71
C GLU A 93 -22.28 -3.05 -29.59
N LEU A 94 -21.52 -1.97 -29.34
CA LEU A 94 -21.61 -0.75 -30.14
C LEU A 94 -21.22 -0.97 -31.61
N GLU A 95 -20.24 -1.84 -31.87
CA GLU A 95 -19.86 -2.17 -33.24
C GLU A 95 -20.97 -2.97 -33.92
N GLU A 96 -21.58 -3.95 -33.25
CA GLU A 96 -22.71 -4.72 -33.77
C GLU A 96 -23.92 -3.84 -34.10
N GLU A 97 -24.26 -2.88 -33.23
CA GLU A 97 -25.33 -1.90 -33.49
C GLU A 97 -25.00 -0.95 -34.66
N ASN A 98 -23.72 -0.61 -34.83
CA ASN A 98 -23.26 0.27 -35.92
C ASN A 98 -23.06 -0.47 -37.25
N GLN A 99 -22.93 -1.80 -37.27
CA GLN A 99 -22.84 -2.60 -38.50
C GLN A 99 -24.01 -2.37 -39.49
N PRO A 100 -25.29 -2.40 -39.09
CA PRO A 100 -26.39 -2.14 -40.02
C PRO A 100 -26.41 -0.71 -40.54
N LEU A 101 -26.05 0.28 -39.72
CA LEU A 101 -25.93 1.68 -40.15
C LEU A 101 -24.82 1.87 -41.17
N LYS A 102 -23.65 1.26 -40.94
CA LYS A 102 -22.54 1.24 -41.90
C LYS A 102 -22.97 0.63 -43.23
N ARG A 103 -23.68 -0.51 -43.21
CA ARG A 103 -24.22 -1.13 -44.44
C ARG A 103 -25.21 -0.24 -45.18
N GLN A 104 -26.09 0.47 -44.46
CA GLN A 104 -27.04 1.40 -45.07
C GLN A 104 -26.33 2.60 -45.72
N LEU A 105 -25.32 3.17 -45.07
CA LEU A 105 -24.51 4.25 -45.63
C LEU A 105 -23.76 3.81 -46.89
N THR A 106 -23.14 2.62 -46.89
CA THR A 106 -22.46 2.08 -48.07
C THR A 106 -23.41 1.90 -49.27
N ILE A 107 -24.67 1.53 -49.00
CA ILE A 107 -25.70 1.40 -50.05
C ILE A 107 -26.14 2.77 -50.56
N ILE A 108 -26.23 3.78 -49.69
CA ILE A 108 -26.64 5.16 -50.07
C ILE A 108 -25.52 5.85 -50.87
N GLU A 109 -24.26 5.73 -50.44
CA GLU A 109 -23.08 6.24 -51.15
C GLU A 109 -22.93 5.57 -52.53
N GLY A 110 -23.16 4.25 -52.62
CA GLY A 110 -23.11 3.52 -53.90
C GLY A 110 -24.27 3.80 -54.87
N ARG A 111 -25.36 4.47 -54.45
CA ARG A 111 -26.57 4.69 -55.27
C ARG A 111 -26.72 6.12 -55.78
N GLY A 112 -25.69 6.97 -55.68
CA GLY A 112 -25.68 8.34 -56.21
C GLY A 112 -26.10 9.41 -55.20
N GLY A 113 -25.69 9.26 -53.93
CA GLY A 113 -25.97 10.21 -52.84
C GLY A 113 -25.11 11.49 -52.83
N ASP A 114 -24.10 11.58 -53.69
CA ASP A 114 -23.11 12.68 -53.65
C ASP A 114 -23.72 14.06 -53.98
N LEU A 115 -24.80 14.11 -54.77
CA LEU A 115 -25.39 15.39 -55.20
C LEU A 115 -26.37 16.01 -54.19
N GLN A 116 -26.94 15.24 -53.26
CA GLN A 116 -27.93 15.77 -52.29
C GLN A 116 -27.31 16.18 -50.96
N PHE A 117 -26.27 15.50 -50.49
CA PHE A 117 -25.63 15.84 -49.21
C PHE A 117 -24.76 17.10 -49.32
N ASP A 118 -24.04 17.29 -50.42
CA ASP A 118 -23.24 18.50 -50.66
C ASP A 118 -24.10 19.77 -50.71
N ALA A 119 -25.30 19.69 -51.30
CA ALA A 119 -26.27 20.80 -51.33
C ALA A 119 -26.76 21.19 -49.93
N ILE A 120 -26.95 20.22 -49.03
CA ILE A 120 -27.40 20.46 -47.66
C ILE A 120 -26.27 21.07 -46.81
N ILE A 121 -25.04 20.57 -46.94
CA ILE A 121 -23.87 21.09 -46.23
C ILE A 121 -23.54 22.53 -46.69
N SER A 122 -23.63 22.81 -47.99
CA SER A 122 -23.48 24.18 -48.52
C SER A 122 -24.58 25.12 -48.03
N SER A 123 -25.84 24.66 -47.89
CA SER A 123 -26.91 25.46 -47.32
C SER A 123 -26.70 25.77 -45.84
N ILE A 124 -26.11 24.86 -45.06
CA ILE A 124 -25.87 25.08 -43.62
C ILE A 124 -24.67 26.03 -43.40
N ASN A 125 -23.60 25.87 -44.18
CA ASN A 125 -22.40 26.72 -44.07
C ASN A 125 -22.56 28.11 -44.69
N GLY A 126 -23.64 28.37 -45.44
CA GLY A 126 -23.95 29.68 -46.02
C GLY A 126 -24.71 30.64 -45.08
N TYR A 127 -25.04 30.21 -43.86
CA TYR A 127 -25.74 31.02 -42.84
C TYR A 127 -24.88 31.37 -41.61
N LEU A 128 -23.57 31.20 -41.68
CA LEU A 128 -22.58 31.71 -40.71
C LEU A 128 -21.68 32.74 -41.40
#